data_AF-A0AAN0RPY9-F1
#
_entry.id   AF-A0AAN0RPY9-F1
#
_cell.length_a   1.000
_cell.length_b   1.000
_cell.length_c   1.000
_cell.angle_alpha   90.00
_cell.angle_beta   90.00
_cell.angle_gamma   90.00
#
_symmetry.space_group_name_H-M   'P 1'
#
loop_
_entity.id
_entity.type
_entity.pdbx_description
1 polymer ?
#
loop_
_entity_poly.entity_id
_entity_poly.type
_entity_poly.pdbx_seq_one_letter_code
_entity_poly.pdbx_strand_id
1 'polypeptide(L)'
;MIDLEQEAISRWERGTRMPTLHRLQQLSDALDCSVDQLLQRGSKRPDDQLAMIADALSGLDGDERELVVNFVQQLADMLRAKHPAKSKRRK
;
A
#
# COMPACT_ATOMS: atom_id res chain seq x y z
N MET A 1 11.47 24.72 -0.05
CA MET A 1 11.81 24.15 1.27
C MET A 1 10.55 24.20 2.09
N ILE A 2 9.98 23.05 2.45
CA ILE A 2 8.69 23.02 3.12
C ILE A 2 8.92 23.38 4.58
N ASP A 3 8.27 24.45 5.03
CA ASP A 3 8.32 24.89 6.43
C ASP A 3 7.42 23.97 7.26
N LEU A 4 7.96 22.79 7.56
CA LEU A 4 7.38 21.78 8.41
C LEU A 4 8.35 21.53 9.55
N GLU A 5 7.92 21.87 10.76
CA GLU A 5 8.66 21.51 11.96
C GLU A 5 8.75 19.99 12.06
N GLN A 6 9.96 19.46 12.29
CA GLN A 6 10.22 18.03 12.39
C GLN A 6 9.34 17.37 13.48
N GLU A 7 9.03 18.13 14.54
CA GLU A 7 8.13 17.68 15.60
C GLU A 7 6.69 17.46 15.10
N ALA A 8 6.20 18.31 14.20
CA ALA A 8 4.86 18.16 13.61
C ALA A 8 4.77 16.87 12.78
N ILE A 9 5.77 16.59 11.95
CA ILE A 9 5.86 15.36 11.17
C ILE A 9 5.90 14.14 12.10
N SER A 10 6.74 14.19 13.13
CA SER A 10 6.91 13.12 14.11
C SER A 10 5.59 12.76 14.83
N ARG A 11 4.75 13.77 15.10
CA ARG A 11 3.42 13.57 15.70
C ARG A 11 2.40 12.97 14.74
N TRP A 12 2.52 13.29 13.44
CA TRP A 12 1.69 12.69 12.38
C TRP A 12 2.03 11.23 12.15
N GLU A 13 3.32 10.89 12.08
CA GLU A 13 3.79 9.51 11.91
C GLU A 13 3.36 8.60 13.07
N ARG A 14 3.33 9.12 14.30
CA ARG A 14 2.81 8.40 15.49
C ARG A 14 1.29 8.43 15.63
N GLY A 15 0.56 9.11 14.74
CA GLY A 15 -0.90 9.23 14.80
C GLY A 15 -1.44 10.07 15.96
N THR A 16 -0.59 10.80 16.68
CA THR A 16 -0.97 11.63 17.84
C THR A 16 -1.63 12.96 17.46
N ARG A 17 -1.49 13.37 16.19
CA ARG A 17 -2.13 14.55 15.60
C ARG A 17 -2.40 14.24 14.13
N MET A 18 -3.51 14.74 13.59
CA MET A 18 -3.78 14.61 12.15
C MET A 18 -3.27 15.85 11.39
N PRO A 19 -2.63 15.69 10.22
CA PRO A 19 -2.32 16.80 9.34
C PRO A 19 -3.59 17.40 8.73
N THR A 20 -3.54 18.67 8.33
CA THR A 20 -4.60 19.27 7.51
C THR A 20 -4.45 18.85 6.05
N LEU A 21 -5.51 18.98 5.26
CA LEU A 21 -5.47 18.64 3.82
C LEU A 21 -4.37 19.40 3.07
N HIS A 22 -4.17 20.68 3.40
CA HIS A 22 -3.09 21.49 2.83
C HIS A 22 -1.70 20.92 3.16
N ARG A 23 -1.48 20.41 4.39
CA ARG A 23 -0.19 19.81 4.77
C ARG A 23 0.03 18.45 4.11
N LEU A 24 -1.03 17.68 3.87
CA LEU A 24 -0.96 16.45 3.07
C LEU A 24 -0.53 16.72 1.63
N GLN A 25 -1.08 17.75 0.99
CA GLN A 25 -0.66 18.16 -0.36
C GLN A 25 0.82 18.58 -0.38
N GLN A 26 1.24 19.40 0.59
CA GLN A 26 2.66 19.79 0.67
C GLN A 26 3.58 18.57 0.84
N LEU A 27 3.18 17.57 1.63
CA LEU A 27 3.94 16.34 1.78
C LEU A 27 4.00 15.51 0.49
N SER A 28 2.89 15.44 -0.25
CA SER A 28 2.84 14.70 -1.51
C SER A 28 3.78 15.33 -2.56
N ASP A 29 3.76 16.66 -2.65
CA ASP A 29 4.66 17.41 -3.54
C ASP A 29 6.15 17.25 -3.12
N ALA A 30 6.42 17.15 -1.81
CA ALA A 30 7.79 16.95 -1.29
C ALA A 30 8.37 15.59 -1.63
N LEU A 31 7.51 14.58 -1.60
CA LEU A 31 7.86 13.16 -1.72
C LEU A 31 7.66 12.65 -3.16
N ASP A 32 7.34 13.56 -4.08
CA ASP A 32 7.07 13.28 -5.50
C ASP A 32 6.03 12.16 -5.67
N CYS A 33 4.93 12.26 -4.92
CA CYS A 33 3.86 11.28 -4.90
C CYS A 33 2.49 11.98 -4.86
N SER A 34 1.42 11.22 -5.05
CA SER A 34 0.05 11.74 -4.92
C SER A 34 -0.47 11.62 -3.48
N VAL A 35 -1.45 12.45 -3.11
CA VAL A 35 -2.02 12.44 -1.75
C VAL A 35 -2.68 11.10 -1.42
N ASP A 36 -3.27 10.40 -2.40
CA ASP A 36 -3.82 9.06 -2.19
C ASP A 36 -2.74 8.03 -1.86
N GLN A 37 -1.54 8.13 -2.45
CA GLN A 37 -0.41 7.24 -2.14
C GLN A 37 0.07 7.40 -0.69
N LEU A 38 -0.04 8.60 -0.11
CA LEU A 38 0.25 8.83 1.32
C LEU A 38 -0.72 8.07 2.24
N LEU A 39 -1.98 7.90 1.81
CA LEU A 39 -3.04 7.25 2.59
C LEU A 39 -3.13 5.74 2.31
N GLN A 40 -2.65 5.29 1.16
CA GLN A 40 -2.64 3.87 0.76
C GLN A 40 -1.68 3.02 1.60
N ARG A 41 -0.52 3.57 2.00
CA ARG A 41 0.50 2.86 2.81
C ARG A 41 -0.01 2.56 4.22
N GLY A 42 -0.82 1.50 4.35
CA GLY A 42 -1.47 1.06 5.59
C GLY A 42 -2.91 0.56 5.41
N SER A 43 -3.49 0.76 4.23
CA SER A 43 -4.85 0.29 3.94
C SER A 43 -4.91 -1.23 3.79
N LYS A 44 -5.94 -1.84 4.41
CA LYS A 44 -6.28 -3.27 4.24
C LYS A 44 -7.22 -3.50 3.05
N ARG A 45 -7.54 -2.47 2.28
CA ARG A 45 -8.42 -2.61 1.12
C ARG A 45 -7.67 -3.35 0.01
N PRO A 46 -8.32 -4.33 -0.64
CA PRO A 46 -7.72 -5.05 -1.76
C PRO A 46 -7.23 -4.13 -2.89
N ASP A 47 -8.00 -3.07 -3.20
CA ASP A 47 -7.69 -2.13 -4.28
C ASP A 47 -6.37 -1.38 -4.04
N ASP A 48 -6.12 -0.97 -2.79
CA ASP A 48 -4.87 -0.29 -2.41
C ASP A 48 -3.66 -1.25 -2.45
N GLN A 49 -3.89 -2.53 -2.13
CA GLN A 49 -2.85 -3.57 -2.26
C GLN A 49 -2.52 -3.87 -3.73
N LEU A 50 -3.52 -3.85 -4.62
CA LEU A 50 -3.32 -3.99 -6.05
C LEU A 50 -2.54 -2.81 -6.64
N ALA A 51 -2.84 -1.59 -6.20
CA ALA A 51 -2.08 -0.40 -6.60
C ALA A 51 -0.60 -0.49 -6.22
N MET A 52 -0.29 -0.96 -5.00
CA MET A 52 1.10 -1.19 -4.57
C MET A 52 1.81 -2.27 -5.38
N ILE A 53 1.12 -3.34 -5.77
CA ILE A 53 1.70 -4.37 -6.63
C ILE A 53 1.95 -3.81 -8.04
N ALA A 54 0.99 -3.05 -8.59
CA ALA A 54 1.14 -2.43 -9.91
C ALA A 54 2.33 -1.47 -9.96
N ASP A 55 2.53 -0.67 -8.91
CA ASP A 55 3.69 0.22 -8.77
C ASP A 55 5.01 -0.57 -8.72
N ALA A 56 5.08 -1.64 -7.95
CA ALA A 56 6.26 -2.51 -7.87
C ALA A 56 6.60 -3.18 -9.22
N LEU A 57 5.61 -3.41 -10.08
CA LEU A 57 5.80 -3.98 -11.42
C LEU A 57 6.23 -2.93 -12.46
N SER A 58 6.11 -1.64 -12.18
CA SER A 58 6.29 -0.56 -13.18
C SER A 58 7.71 -0.50 -13.77
N GLY A 59 8.73 -0.88 -12.99
CA GLY A 59 10.14 -0.87 -13.39
C GLY A 59 10.69 -2.19 -13.94
N LEU A 60 9.87 -3.25 -13.97
CA LEU A 60 10.28 -4.57 -14.44
C LEU A 60 10.08 -4.73 -15.94
N ASP A 61 10.87 -5.59 -16.59
CA ASP A 61 10.65 -5.99 -17.98
C ASP A 61 9.51 -7.02 -18.13
N GLY A 62 9.23 -7.45 -19.36
CA GLY A 62 8.11 -8.35 -19.65
C GLY A 62 8.23 -9.71 -18.96
N ASP A 63 9.44 -10.29 -19.00
CA ASP A 63 9.71 -11.63 -18.46
C ASP A 63 9.69 -11.59 -16.92
N GLU A 64 10.24 -10.54 -16.33
CA GLU A 64 10.23 -10.30 -14.88
C GLU A 64 8.79 -10.10 -14.35
N ARG A 65 7.96 -9.32 -15.06
CA ARG A 65 6.53 -9.15 -14.69
C ARG A 65 5.77 -10.47 -14.75
N GLU A 66 6.00 -11.26 -15.80
CA GLU A 66 5.35 -12.56 -15.96
C GLU A 66 5.70 -13.51 -14.81
N LEU A 67 6.98 -13.55 -14.41
CA LEU A 67 7.43 -14.33 -13.26
C LEU A 67 6.70 -13.94 -11.96
N VAL A 68 6.59 -12.64 -11.69
CA VAL A 68 5.92 -12.13 -10.48
C VAL A 68 4.44 -12.47 -10.49
N VAL A 69 3.75 -12.28 -11.62
CA VAL A 69 2.32 -12.61 -11.77
C VAL A 69 2.08 -14.10 -11.54
N ASN A 70 2.91 -14.96 -12.15
CA ASN A 70 2.82 -16.41 -11.98
C ASN A 70 3.01 -16.82 -10.51
N PHE A 71 3.97 -16.21 -9.81
CA PHE A 71 4.22 -16.50 -8.41
C PHE A 71 3.04 -16.10 -7.51
N VAL A 72 2.47 -14.90 -7.73
CA VAL A 72 1.29 -14.43 -6.99
C VAL A 72 0.10 -15.36 -7.21
N GLN A 73 -0.12 -15.80 -8.45
CA GLN A 73 -1.21 -16.72 -8.79
C GLN A 73 -1.03 -18.10 -8.10
N GLN A 74 0.18 -18.66 -8.16
CA GLN A 74 0.49 -19.94 -7.50
C GLN A 74 0.30 -19.87 -5.98
N LEU A 75 0.75 -18.78 -5.34
CA LEU A 75 0.55 -18.57 -3.91
C LEU A 75 -0.94 -18.45 -3.56
N ALA A 76 -1.70 -17.70 -4.35
CA ALA A 76 -3.14 -17.54 -4.14
C ALA A 76 -3.87 -18.88 -4.25
N ASP A 77 -3.55 -19.69 -5.26
CA ASP A 77 -4.17 -20.99 -5.48
C ASP A 77 -3.77 -22.00 -4.38
N MET A 78 -2.51 -22.01 -3.96
CA MET A 78 -2.05 -22.81 -2.81
C MET A 78 -2.80 -22.44 -1.53
N LEU A 79 -2.98 -21.15 -1.24
CA LEU A 79 -3.68 -20.69 -0.06
C LEU A 79 -5.17 -21.04 -0.11
N ARG A 80 -5.83 -20.94 -1.27
CA ARG A 80 -7.21 -21.42 -1.46
C ARG A 80 -7.32 -22.92 -1.22
N ALA A 81 -6.38 -23.71 -1.76
CA ALA A 81 -6.33 -25.16 -1.57
C ALA A 81 -6.05 -25.58 -0.12
N LYS A 82 -5.33 -24.77 0.66
CA LYS A 82 -5.11 -24.97 2.11
C LYS A 82 -6.28 -24.48 2.99
N HIS A 83 -7.22 -23.70 2.45
CA HIS A 83 -8.36 -23.16 3.18
C HIS A 83 -9.71 -23.93 3.13
N PRO A 84 -9.84 -25.21 2.71
CA PRO A 84 -11.15 -25.88 2.66
C PRO A 84 -11.77 -26.16 4.05
N ALA A 85 -11.02 -25.97 5.15
CA ALA A 85 -11.46 -26.34 6.50
C ALA A 85 -12.05 -25.20 7.35
N LYS A 86 -11.87 -23.91 7.01
CA LYS A 86 -12.39 -22.80 7.84
C LYS A 86 -13.85 -22.41 7.55
N SER A 87 -14.45 -22.91 6.46
CA SER A 87 -15.86 -22.64 6.13
C SER A 87 -16.87 -23.50 6.91
N LYS A 88 -16.44 -24.53 7.66
CA LYS A 88 -17.35 -25.49 8.35
C LYS A 88 -17.56 -25.24 9.84
N ARG A 89 -17.02 -24.17 10.42
CA ARG A 89 -17.04 -23.91 11.89
C ARG A 89 -17.91 -22.71 12.35
N ARG A 90 -18.88 -22.30 11.54
CA ARG A 90 -20.01 -21.47 11.98
C ARG A 90 -21.31 -22.23 11.69
N LYS A 91 -21.60 -23.21 12.54
CA LYS A 91 -22.96 -23.63 12.86
C LYS A 91 -23.20 -23.26 14.31
#